data_AF-A0A943G4A1-F1
#
_entry.id   AF-A0A943G4A1-F1
#
_cell.length_a   1.000
_cell.length_b   1.000
_cell.length_c   1.000
_cell.angle_alpha   90.00
_cell.angle_beta   90.00
_cell.angle_gamma   90.00
#
_symmetry.space_group_name_H-M   'P 1'
#
loop_
_entity.id
_entity.type
_entity.pdbx_description
1 polymer ?
#
loop_
_entity_poly.entity_id
_entity_poly.type
_entity_poly.pdbx_seq_one_letter_code
_entity_poly.pdbx_strand_id
1 'polypeptide(L)'
;MAARLRLREARLKYGAKQAEVASILGVSVSSYSMMESGTRTTSGDKIAKLARFYGCSADELLGTGAWEAHDMQLARALNEYIAELGMRQVDVCRKSGLSDAHVSQLFSGKIRDPKVSVVRKVAQAMGISVDDLLDRAESYRE
;
A
#
# COMPACT_ATOMS: atom_id res chain seq x y z
N MET A 1 -13.78 -23.75 -11.34
CA MET A 1 -12.43 -23.15 -11.26
C MET A 1 -12.28 -22.56 -9.87
N ALA A 2 -11.42 -23.10 -9.02
CA ALA A 2 -11.13 -22.46 -7.74
C ALA A 2 -10.40 -21.14 -8.03
N ALA A 3 -10.97 -20.00 -7.64
CA ALA A 3 -10.34 -18.71 -7.84
C ALA A 3 -8.99 -18.70 -7.10
N ARG A 4 -7.92 -18.35 -7.80
CA ARG A 4 -6.58 -18.26 -7.21
C ARG A 4 -6.54 -17.00 -6.35
N LEU A 5 -6.48 -17.18 -5.03
CA LEU A 5 -6.37 -16.06 -4.10
C LEU A 5 -5.15 -15.20 -4.42
N ARG A 6 -5.32 -13.87 -4.37
CA ARG A 6 -4.28 -12.87 -4.64
C ARG A 6 -3.57 -12.40 -3.36
N LEU A 7 -3.46 -13.27 -2.35
CA LEU A 7 -2.93 -12.89 -1.03
C LEU A 7 -1.48 -12.39 -1.07
N ARG A 8 -0.65 -13.05 -1.89
CA ARG A 8 0.76 -12.65 -2.08
C ARG A 8 0.87 -11.31 -2.78
N GLU A 9 0.07 -11.10 -3.82
CA GLU A 9 0.02 -9.84 -4.56
C GLU A 9 -0.39 -8.69 -3.63
N ALA A 10 -1.48 -8.89 -2.88
CA ALA A 10 -1.94 -7.96 -1.86
C ALA A 10 -0.80 -7.63 -0.89
N ARG A 11 -0.22 -8.64 -0.25
CA ARG A 11 0.87 -8.42 0.72
C ARG A 11 2.03 -7.61 0.13
N LEU A 12 2.44 -7.92 -1.09
CA LEU A 12 3.55 -7.23 -1.76
C LEU A 12 3.19 -5.79 -2.13
N LYS A 13 1.96 -5.54 -2.59
CA LYS A 13 1.42 -4.18 -2.85
C LYS A 13 1.48 -3.34 -1.58
N TYR A 14 1.02 -3.90 -0.47
CA TYR A 14 1.02 -3.24 0.84
C TYR A 14 2.36 -3.28 1.59
N GLY A 15 3.41 -3.84 0.97
CA GLY A 15 4.76 -3.89 1.51
C GLY A 15 4.88 -4.63 2.85
N ALA A 16 3.96 -5.55 3.17
CA ALA A 16 3.94 -6.26 4.43
C ALA A 16 4.80 -7.54 4.38
N LYS A 17 5.39 -7.91 5.52
CA LYS A 17 6.09 -9.18 5.71
C LYS A 17 5.07 -10.28 6.05
N GLN A 18 5.37 -11.51 5.66
CA GLN A 18 4.50 -12.65 5.99
C GLN A 18 4.26 -12.78 7.49
N ALA A 19 5.26 -12.46 8.32
CA ALA A 19 5.14 -12.48 9.77
C ALA A 19 4.13 -11.46 10.32
N GLU A 20 4.09 -10.25 9.75
CA GLU A 20 3.15 -9.20 10.15
C GLU A 20 1.71 -9.63 9.83
N VAL A 21 1.49 -10.14 8.61
CA VAL A 21 0.17 -10.59 8.17
C VAL A 21 -0.30 -11.83 8.95
N ALA A 22 0.62 -12.75 9.24
CA ALA A 22 0.32 -13.93 10.05
C ALA A 22 -0.13 -13.55 11.47
N SER A 23 0.52 -12.56 12.09
CA SER A 23 0.15 -12.01 13.39
C SER A 23 -1.27 -11.42 13.36
N ILE A 24 -1.59 -10.60 12.36
CA ILE A 24 -2.94 -10.01 12.18
C ILE A 24 -4.03 -11.08 12.03
N LEU A 25 -3.71 -12.17 11.35
CA LEU A 25 -4.62 -13.28 11.13
C LEU A 25 -4.72 -14.24 12.32
N GLY A 26 -3.82 -14.15 13.30
CA GLY A 26 -3.70 -15.10 14.41
C GLY A 26 -3.31 -16.51 13.92
N VAL A 27 -2.42 -16.59 12.92
CA VAL A 27 -1.94 -17.86 12.35
C VAL A 27 -0.40 -17.92 12.37
N SER A 28 0.17 -19.11 12.18
CA SER A 28 1.63 -19.22 12.01
C SER A 28 2.08 -18.63 10.68
N VAL A 29 3.34 -18.14 10.62
CA VAL A 29 3.96 -17.65 9.38
C VAL A 29 3.95 -18.74 8.29
N SER A 30 4.20 -19.99 8.67
CA SER A 30 4.12 -21.15 7.77
C SER A 30 2.71 -21.36 7.22
N SER A 31 1.68 -21.23 8.06
CA SER A 31 0.28 -21.36 7.63
C SER A 31 -0.08 -20.27 6.64
N TYR A 32 0.35 -19.04 6.87
CA TYR A 32 0.12 -17.94 5.93
C TYR A 32 0.88 -18.15 4.60
N SER A 33 2.13 -18.62 4.65
CA SER A 33 2.89 -18.95 3.43
C SER A 33 2.19 -20.00 2.58
N MET A 34 1.57 -21.02 3.21
CA MET A 34 0.79 -22.05 2.51
C MET A 34 -0.52 -21.50 1.90
N MET A 35 -1.08 -20.43 2.49
CA MET A 35 -2.21 -19.71 1.90
C MET A 35 -1.77 -18.94 0.65
N GLU A 36 -0.62 -18.27 0.71
CA GLU A 36 -0.06 -17.53 -0.45
C GLU A 36 0.29 -18.44 -1.63
N SER A 37 0.75 -19.66 -1.36
CA SER A 37 1.06 -20.64 -2.41
C SER A 37 -0.18 -21.34 -2.98
N GLY A 38 -1.36 -21.12 -2.39
CA GLY A 38 -2.59 -21.83 -2.74
C GLY A 38 -2.62 -23.29 -2.28
N THR A 39 -1.62 -23.74 -1.52
CA THR A 39 -1.57 -25.09 -0.96
C THR A 39 -2.59 -25.26 0.17
N ARG A 40 -3.02 -24.16 0.80
CA ARG A 40 -4.06 -24.13 1.83
C ARG A 40 -5.07 -23.02 1.53
N THR A 41 -6.35 -23.35 1.53
CA THR A 41 -7.41 -22.33 1.46
C THR A 41 -7.56 -21.59 2.81
N THR A 42 -8.30 -20.48 2.82
CA THR A 42 -8.55 -19.65 4.00
C THR A 42 -10.05 -19.44 4.21
N SER A 43 -10.44 -18.95 5.39
CA SER A 43 -11.85 -18.69 5.71
C SER A 43 -12.27 -17.28 5.27
N GLY A 44 -13.58 -17.10 5.01
CA GLY A 44 -14.16 -15.78 4.72
C GLY A 44 -13.81 -14.73 5.77
N ASP A 45 -13.80 -15.08 7.06
CA ASP A 45 -13.40 -14.17 8.13
C ASP A 45 -11.97 -13.64 8.00
N LYS A 46 -11.04 -14.51 7.54
CA LYS A 46 -9.64 -14.11 7.33
C LYS A 46 -9.50 -13.26 6.09
N ILE A 47 -10.25 -13.55 5.02
CA ILE A 47 -10.35 -12.67 3.84
C ILE A 47 -10.84 -11.28 4.28
N ALA A 48 -11.93 -11.21 5.06
CA ALA A 48 -12.48 -9.94 5.53
C ALA A 48 -11.51 -9.16 6.43
N LYS A 49 -10.73 -9.84 7.29
CA LYS A 49 -9.66 -9.21 8.06
C LYS A 49 -8.56 -8.63 7.17
N LEU A 50 -8.11 -9.37 6.15
CA LEU A 50 -7.13 -8.89 5.19
C LEU A 50 -7.67 -7.72 4.38
N ALA A 51 -8.93 -7.80 3.94
CA ALA A 51 -9.61 -6.77 3.18
C ALA A 51 -9.59 -5.43 3.95
N ARG A 52 -9.96 -5.47 5.24
CA ARG A 52 -9.87 -4.30 6.14
C ARG A 52 -8.44 -3.84 6.37
N PHE A 53 -7.50 -4.78 6.59
CA PHE A 53 -6.10 -4.44 6.81
C PHE A 53 -5.45 -3.76 5.60
N TYR A 54 -5.84 -4.19 4.40
CA TYR A 54 -5.34 -3.66 3.15
C TYR A 54 -6.21 -2.49 2.62
N GLY A 55 -7.41 -2.24 3.16
CA GLY A 55 -8.33 -1.26 2.59
C GLY A 55 -8.80 -1.63 1.18
N CYS A 56 -8.94 -2.93 0.90
CA CYS A 56 -9.44 -3.43 -0.38
C CYS A 56 -10.70 -4.30 -0.17
N SER A 57 -11.36 -4.68 -1.26
CA SER A 57 -12.51 -5.57 -1.25
C SER A 57 -12.12 -7.05 -1.09
N ALA A 58 -13.07 -7.86 -0.64
CA ALA A 58 -12.89 -9.31 -0.62
C ALA A 58 -12.70 -9.87 -2.04
N ASP A 59 -13.42 -9.32 -3.03
CA ASP A 59 -13.33 -9.74 -4.43
C ASP A 59 -11.93 -9.54 -5.03
N GLU A 60 -11.25 -8.45 -4.68
CA GLU A 60 -9.86 -8.22 -5.05
C GLU A 60 -8.92 -9.30 -4.49
N LEU A 61 -9.11 -9.68 -3.23
CA LEU A 61 -8.31 -10.74 -2.59
C LEU A 61 -8.63 -12.13 -3.12
N LEU A 62 -9.88 -12.37 -3.48
CA LEU A 62 -10.34 -13.63 -4.06
C LEU A 62 -9.96 -13.76 -5.54
N GLY A 63 -9.53 -12.67 -6.17
CA GLY A 63 -9.19 -12.62 -7.60
C GLY A 63 -10.40 -12.59 -8.52
N THR A 64 -11.59 -12.31 -7.99
CA THR A 64 -12.85 -12.13 -8.72
C THR A 64 -13.10 -10.67 -9.10
N GLY A 65 -12.47 -9.72 -8.39
CA GLY A 65 -12.45 -8.30 -8.74
C GLY A 65 -11.18 -7.89 -9.49
N ALA A 66 -11.24 -6.80 -10.25
CA ALA A 66 -10.03 -6.09 -10.64
C ALA A 66 -9.42 -5.47 -9.38
N TRP A 67 -8.08 -5.49 -9.27
CA TRP A 67 -7.45 -4.46 -8.44
C TRP A 67 -7.86 -3.16 -9.11
N GLU A 68 -8.77 -2.40 -8.51
CA GLU A 68 -9.02 -1.06 -9.00
C GLU A 68 -7.65 -0.39 -9.02
N ALA A 69 -7.23 0.09 -10.20
CA ALA A 69 -6.04 0.91 -10.25
C ALA A 69 -6.39 2.07 -9.32
N HIS A 70 -5.82 2.09 -8.12
CA HIS A 70 -5.97 3.20 -7.21
C HIS A 70 -5.26 4.35 -7.91
N ASP A 71 -6.00 5.05 -8.77
CA ASP A 71 -5.63 6.31 -9.38
C ASP A 71 -5.81 7.37 -8.29
N MET A 72 -5.07 7.17 -7.22
CA MET A 72 -4.94 8.08 -6.12
C MET A 72 -4.05 9.21 -6.65
N GLN A 73 -4.49 10.46 -6.47
CA GLN A 73 -3.74 11.64 -6.90
C GLN A 73 -2.60 11.93 -5.90
N LEU A 74 -1.80 10.91 -5.61
CA LEU A 74 -0.74 10.93 -4.60
C LEU A 74 0.30 12.00 -4.91
N ALA A 75 0.69 12.12 -6.18
CA ALA A 75 1.61 13.15 -6.62
C ALA A 75 1.07 14.56 -6.27
N ARG A 76 -0.22 14.81 -6.50
CA ARG A 76 -0.85 16.08 -6.14
C ARG A 76 -0.81 16.32 -4.63
N ALA A 77 -1.26 15.35 -3.83
CA ALA A 77 -1.23 15.45 -2.37
C ALA A 77 0.18 15.72 -1.83
N LEU A 78 1.18 14.99 -2.34
CA LEU A 78 2.58 15.17 -1.96
C LEU A 78 3.10 16.58 -2.28
N ASN A 79 2.77 17.13 -3.45
CA ASN A 79 3.17 18.48 -3.82
C ASN A 79 2.52 19.54 -2.91
N GLU A 80 1.23 19.39 -2.59
CA GLU A 80 0.52 20.30 -1.69
C GLU A 80 1.12 20.28 -0.29
N TYR A 81 1.33 19.10 0.31
CA TYR A 81 1.98 19.00 1.61
C TYR A 81 3.42 19.54 1.61
N ILE A 82 4.21 19.30 0.56
CA ILE A 82 5.56 19.88 0.48
C ILE A 82 5.51 21.42 0.53
N ALA A 83 4.54 22.02 -0.15
CA ALA A 83 4.36 23.47 -0.17
C ALA A 83 3.92 24.00 1.21
N GLU A 84 2.92 23.37 1.83
CA GLU A 84 2.40 23.74 3.16
C GLU A 84 3.48 23.64 4.25
N LEU A 85 4.34 22.63 4.16
CA LEU A 85 5.43 22.40 5.12
C LEU A 85 6.67 23.26 4.84
N GLY A 86 6.67 24.06 3.76
CA GLY A 86 7.85 24.83 3.32
C GLY A 86 9.05 23.95 2.98
N MET A 87 8.80 22.71 2.54
CA MET A 87 9.82 21.73 2.18
C MET A 87 10.13 21.78 0.68
N ARG A 88 11.19 21.10 0.25
CA ARG A 88 11.47 20.79 -1.15
C ARG A 88 11.65 19.29 -1.32
N GLN A 89 11.55 18.79 -2.55
CA GLN A 89 11.75 17.36 -2.83
C GLN A 89 13.11 16.85 -2.34
N VAL A 90 14.17 17.67 -2.44
CA VAL A 90 15.50 17.34 -1.90
C VAL A 90 15.50 17.09 -0.39
N ASP A 91 14.62 17.77 0.36
CA ASP A 91 14.49 17.56 1.80
C ASP A 91 13.80 16.23 2.09
N VAL A 92 12.83 15.84 1.26
CA VAL A 92 12.23 14.49 1.30
C VAL A 92 13.25 13.42 0.92
N CYS A 93 14.09 13.62 -0.11
CA CYS A 93 15.17 12.69 -0.45
C CYS A 93 16.08 12.42 0.77
N ARG A 94 16.56 13.50 1.40
CA ARG A 94 17.46 13.45 2.56
C ARG A 94 16.84 12.74 3.75
N LYS A 95 15.56 13.01 4.04
CA LYS A 95 14.87 12.44 5.21
C LYS A 95 14.31 11.03 4.98
N SER A 96 13.93 10.68 3.75
CA SER A 96 13.36 9.35 3.41
C SER A 96 14.42 8.30 3.05
N GLY A 97 15.64 8.75 2.71
CA GLY A 97 16.71 7.89 2.18
C GLY A 97 16.41 7.32 0.79
N LEU A 98 15.45 7.90 0.07
CA LEU A 98 15.16 7.57 -1.33
C LEU A 98 16.07 8.35 -2.27
N SER A 99 16.34 7.80 -3.46
CA SER A 99 17.11 8.51 -4.47
C SER A 99 16.31 9.67 -5.05
N ASP A 100 17.03 10.69 -5.50
CA ASP A 100 16.44 11.88 -6.14
C ASP A 100 15.53 11.51 -7.32
N ALA A 101 15.99 10.59 -8.17
CA ALA A 101 15.19 10.07 -9.27
C ALA A 101 13.88 9.39 -8.80
N HIS A 102 13.90 8.62 -7.71
CA HIS A 102 12.71 7.96 -7.20
C HIS A 102 11.71 8.97 -6.63
N VAL A 103 12.19 9.95 -5.86
CA VAL A 103 11.35 11.02 -5.32
C VAL A 103 10.76 11.85 -6.45
N SER A 104 11.57 12.27 -7.42
CA SER A 104 11.10 13.03 -8.59
C SER A 104 10.02 12.28 -9.38
N GLN A 105 10.18 10.98 -9.61
CA GLN A 105 9.18 10.16 -10.29
C GLN A 105 7.88 9.98 -9.48
N LEU A 106 7.96 10.00 -8.15
CA LEU A 106 6.81 9.95 -7.28
C LEU A 106 6.03 11.27 -7.32
N PHE A 107 6.72 12.40 -7.17
CA PHE A 107 6.12 13.74 -7.15
C PHE A 107 5.61 14.19 -8.53
N SER A 108 6.10 13.60 -9.61
CA SER A 108 5.58 13.82 -10.98
C SER A 108 4.42 12.89 -11.35
N GLY A 109 4.05 11.93 -10.48
CA GLY A 109 3.00 10.95 -10.77
C GLY A 109 3.40 9.88 -11.79
N LYS A 110 4.67 9.81 -12.19
CA LYS A 110 5.18 8.71 -13.03
C LYS A 110 5.07 7.36 -12.30
N ILE A 111 5.29 7.37 -10.99
CA ILE A 111 4.98 6.23 -10.11
C ILE A 111 3.58 6.42 -9.56
N ARG A 112 2.60 5.72 -10.16
CA ARG A 112 1.18 5.82 -9.78
C ARG A 112 0.79 4.94 -8.60
N ASP A 113 1.36 3.74 -8.53
CA ASP A 113 1.10 2.77 -7.46
C ASP A 113 2.42 2.43 -6.72
N PRO A 114 2.95 3.35 -5.91
CA PRO A 114 4.14 3.09 -5.12
C PRO A 114 3.83 2.05 -4.03
N LYS A 115 4.81 1.19 -3.76
CA LYS A 115 4.75 0.28 -2.60
C LYS A 115 4.47 1.09 -1.34
N VAL A 116 3.67 0.55 -0.42
CA VAL A 116 3.37 1.26 0.83
C VAL A 116 4.63 1.54 1.67
N SER A 117 5.68 0.74 1.54
CA SER A 117 6.99 1.05 2.15
C SER A 117 7.57 2.39 1.68
N VAL A 118 7.33 2.78 0.42
CA VAL A 118 7.73 4.08 -0.15
C VAL A 118 6.83 5.17 0.40
N VAL A 119 5.51 4.97 0.38
CA VAL A 119 4.52 5.92 0.94
C VAL A 119 4.84 6.23 2.41
N ARG A 120 5.07 5.20 3.24
CA ARG A 120 5.49 5.33 4.64
C ARG A 120 6.75 6.16 4.82
N LYS A 121 7.79 5.89 4.02
CA LYS A 121 9.06 6.65 4.09
C LYS A 121 8.87 8.12 3.77
N VAL A 122 8.03 8.44 2.79
CA VAL A 122 7.77 9.81 2.36
C VAL A 122 6.91 10.55 3.38
N ALA A 123 5.82 9.93 3.87
CA ALA A 123 5.00 10.49 4.93
C ALA A 123 5.82 10.78 6.20
N GLN A 124 6.65 9.81 6.63
CA GLN A 124 7.57 9.98 7.75
C GLN A 124 8.59 11.11 7.52
N ALA A 125 9.14 11.22 6.31
CA ALA A 125 10.08 12.29 5.96
C ALA A 125 9.44 13.69 6.01
N MET A 126 8.15 13.77 5.70
CA MET A 126 7.36 15.00 5.72
C MET A 126 6.73 15.27 7.10
N GLY A 127 6.78 14.31 8.02
CA GLY A 127 6.20 14.45 9.36
C GLY A 127 4.67 14.38 9.38
N ILE A 128 4.06 13.73 8.38
CA ILE A 128 2.61 13.54 8.26
C ILE A 128 2.24 12.06 8.45
N SER A 129 0.99 11.78 8.80
CA SER A 129 0.51 10.40 8.85
C SER A 129 0.29 9.84 7.44
N VAL A 130 0.36 8.51 7.31
CA VAL A 130 0.03 7.86 6.03
C VAL A 130 -1.44 8.07 5.71
N ASP A 131 -2.32 7.95 6.71
CA ASP A 131 -3.77 8.09 6.52
C ASP A 131 -4.12 9.49 5.99
N ASP A 132 -3.56 10.57 6.58
CA ASP A 132 -3.81 11.95 6.09
C ASP A 132 -3.31 12.17 4.65
N LEU A 133 -2.24 11.47 4.25
CA LEU A 133 -1.71 11.54 2.89
C LEU A 133 -2.64 10.81 1.91
N LEU A 134 -3.11 9.62 2.29
CA LEU A 134 -4.02 8.82 1.48
C LEU A 134 -5.37 9.52 1.35
N ASP A 135 -6.00 9.90 2.46
CA ASP A 135 -7.30 10.59 2.48
C ASP A 135 -7.29 11.85 1.61
N ARG A 136 -6.22 12.64 1.67
CA ARG A 136 -6.04 13.80 0.79
C ARG A 136 -5.98 13.39 -0.67
N ALA A 137 -5.13 12.43 -1.00
CA ALA A 137 -4.96 11.99 -2.36
C ALA A 137 -6.22 11.34 -2.95
N GLU A 138 -7.07 10.75 -2.11
CA GLU A 138 -8.38 10.22 -2.47
C GLU A 138 -9.43 11.32 -2.70
N SER A 139 -9.36 12.42 -1.94
CA SER A 139 -10.30 13.54 -2.08
C SER A 139 -10.26 14.23 -3.45
N TYR A 140 -9.16 14.08 -4.20
CA TYR A 140 -9.04 14.64 -5.55
C TYR A 140 -9.58 13.73 -6.66
N ARG A 141 -10.27 12.63 -6.33
CA ARG A 141 -10.87 11.71 -7.32
C ARG A 141 -12.20 12.22 -7.89
N GLU A 142 -12.60 13.46 -7.58
CA GLU A 142 -13.78 14.14 -8.15
C GLU A 142 -13.59 14.55 -9.61
#